data_AF-A0A349EHQ2-F1
#
_entry.id   AF-A0A349EHQ2-F1
#
_cell.length_a   1.000
_cell.length_b   1.000
_cell.length_c   1.000
_cell.angle_alpha   90.00
_cell.angle_beta   90.00
_cell.angle_gamma   90.00
#
_symmetry.space_group_name_H-M   'P 1'
#
loop_
_entity.id
_entity.type
_entity.pdbx_description
1 polymer ?
#
loop_
_entity_poly.entity_id
_entity_poly.type
_entity_poly.pdbx_seq_one_letter_code
_entity_poly.pdbx_strand_id
1 'polypeptide(L)'
;MEQTALRLRAEEYSKLINEITGFGILMNSVTHMAEAGDLLKNDDLSAAVKTMRQVERTIGEDLGTLLTLMQRLAAVLSAPAPAQPIPEQFVLLREVLVMAARQKDMVRESAAAKPDETAAFEAKLLEFGNVCGPYIERAKLHTNPVILDTVKKPKKGEPAVVEPVNPLPPANLQRNLVAAQECLALAAAGAKAKDRTKSIENQKKAAEWLRHFVAEYALKFYVNQPGPSSSPAPSEDFKEDEDLLMLFMPGMVTGVKPPDGKQEWEVLGRRDRAALNENFARELPLEFRAILKDYYERLAK
;
A
#
# COMPACT_ATOMS: atom_id res chain seq x y z
N MET A 1 20.19 -0.25 28.71
CA MET A 1 20.07 0.88 27.76
C MET A 1 19.51 0.45 26.42
N GLU A 2 20.00 -0.63 25.81
CA GLU A 2 19.58 -1.06 24.47
C GLU A 2 18.09 -1.47 24.37
N GLN A 3 17.58 -2.26 25.31
CA GLN A 3 16.15 -2.65 25.38
C GLN A 3 15.21 -1.45 25.42
N THR A 4 15.57 -0.39 26.16
CA THR A 4 14.79 0.84 26.25
C THR A 4 14.78 1.60 24.91
N ALA A 5 15.92 1.65 24.22
CA ALA A 5 16.02 2.29 22.91
C ALA A 5 15.22 1.54 21.84
N LEU A 6 15.24 0.20 21.86
CA LEU A 6 14.45 -0.64 20.96
C LEU A 6 12.95 -0.42 21.17
N ARG A 7 12.48 -0.37 22.43
CA ARG A 7 11.09 -0.08 22.75
C ARG A 7 10.65 1.29 22.21
N LEU A 8 11.46 2.34 22.42
CA LEU A 8 11.13 3.69 21.92
C LEU A 8 11.01 3.73 20.40
N ARG A 9 11.91 3.05 19.68
CA ARG A 9 11.79 2.92 18.21
C ARG A 9 10.53 2.16 17.80
N ALA A 10 10.21 1.07 18.49
CA ALA A 10 9.00 0.30 18.22
C ALA A 10 7.73 1.14 18.46
N GLU A 11 7.72 1.99 19.49
CA GLU A 11 6.65 2.97 19.74
C GLU A 11 6.50 3.99 18.60
N GLU A 12 7.61 4.54 18.12
CA GLU A 12 7.63 5.48 16.99
C GLU A 12 7.11 4.84 15.70
N TYR A 13 7.59 3.65 15.36
CA TYR A 13 7.12 2.93 14.17
C TYR A 13 5.67 2.48 14.29
N SER A 14 5.24 2.07 15.48
CA SER A 14 3.84 1.70 15.75
C SER A 14 2.91 2.88 15.49
N LYS A 15 3.26 4.08 15.97
CA LYS A 15 2.50 5.31 15.68
C LYS A 15 2.42 5.58 14.19
N LEU A 16 3.56 5.54 13.48
CA LEU A 16 3.60 5.80 12.05
C LEU A 16 2.75 4.78 11.24
N ILE A 17 2.87 3.50 11.57
CA ILE A 17 2.08 2.44 10.92
C ILE A 17 0.59 2.63 11.22
N ASN A 18 0.23 3.00 12.45
CA ASN A 18 -1.14 3.27 12.80
C ASN A 18 -1.70 4.51 12.08
N GLU A 19 -0.94 5.60 11.97
CA GLU A 19 -1.34 6.78 11.18
C GLU A 19 -1.58 6.44 9.70
N ILE A 20 -0.77 5.54 9.14
CA ILE A 20 -0.88 5.13 7.73
C ILE A 20 -2.05 4.16 7.52
N THR A 21 -2.20 3.17 8.40
CA THR A 21 -3.08 2.00 8.17
C THR A 21 -4.36 1.99 9.00
N GLY A 22 -4.35 2.62 10.18
CA GLY A 22 -5.47 2.65 11.13
C GLY A 22 -5.61 1.40 12.01
N PHE A 23 -4.72 0.41 11.89
CA PHE A 23 -4.90 -0.90 12.54
C PHE A 23 -4.22 -1.08 13.89
N GLY A 24 -3.34 -0.16 14.29
CA GLY A 24 -2.59 -0.31 15.54
C GLY A 24 -1.81 -1.63 15.63
N ILE A 25 -1.38 -2.19 14.50
CA ILE A 25 -0.83 -3.56 14.41
C ILE A 25 0.27 -3.79 15.44
N LEU A 26 1.23 -2.86 15.53
CA LEU A 26 2.38 -2.98 16.44
C LEU A 26 2.10 -2.60 17.91
N MET A 27 0.88 -2.20 18.28
CA MET A 27 0.58 -1.74 19.64
C MET A 27 0.74 -2.86 20.68
N ASN A 28 0.37 -4.10 20.33
CA ASN A 28 0.53 -5.26 21.21
C ASN A 28 2.01 -5.60 21.43
N SER A 29 2.80 -5.60 20.34
CA SER A 29 4.25 -5.80 20.39
C SER A 29 4.95 -4.78 21.31
N VAL A 30 4.59 -3.50 21.19
CA VAL A 30 5.09 -2.43 22.06
C VAL A 30 4.72 -2.66 23.52
N THR A 31 3.50 -3.10 23.79
CA THR A 31 3.01 -3.37 25.15
C THR A 31 3.81 -4.49 25.80
N HIS A 32 4.03 -5.60 25.08
CA HIS A 32 4.84 -6.70 25.56
C HIS A 32 6.33 -6.33 25.74
N MET A 33 6.87 -5.42 24.91
CA MET A 33 8.22 -4.89 25.13
C MET A 33 8.32 -4.06 26.42
N ALA A 34 7.29 -3.28 26.75
CA ALA A 34 7.25 -2.54 28.01
C ALA A 34 7.19 -3.49 29.21
N GLU A 35 6.32 -4.51 29.15
CA GLU A 35 6.20 -5.56 30.17
C GLU A 35 7.53 -6.29 30.38
N ALA A 36 8.21 -6.70 29.31
CA ALA A 36 9.53 -7.33 29.39
C ALA A 36 10.57 -6.40 30.05
N GLY A 37 10.52 -5.10 29.74
CA GLY A 37 11.39 -4.09 30.34
C GLY A 37 11.15 -3.92 31.85
N ASP A 38 9.91 -4.01 32.31
CA ASP A 38 9.59 -3.91 33.73
C ASP A 38 9.97 -5.19 34.50
N LEU A 39 9.79 -6.37 33.90
CA LEU A 39 10.24 -7.64 34.48
C LEU A 39 11.77 -7.68 34.65
N LEU A 40 12.53 -7.14 33.69
CA LEU A 40 13.98 -7.01 33.80
C LEU A 40 14.41 -6.07 34.94
N LYS A 41 13.67 -4.98 35.19
CA LYS A 41 13.97 -4.08 36.32
C LYS A 41 13.71 -4.74 37.67
N ASN A 42 12.76 -5.66 37.71
CA ASN A 42 12.37 -6.41 38.91
C ASN A 42 13.17 -7.71 39.11
N ASP A 43 14.22 -7.94 38.30
CA ASP A 43 15.10 -9.11 38.34
C ASP A 43 14.40 -10.47 38.10
N ASP A 44 13.19 -10.46 37.51
CA ASP A 44 12.48 -11.67 37.12
C ASP A 44 12.88 -12.10 35.70
N LEU A 45 14.08 -12.65 35.60
CA LEU A 45 14.71 -13.04 34.33
C LEU A 45 13.91 -14.13 33.58
N SER A 46 13.30 -15.08 34.31
CA SER A 46 12.54 -16.17 33.70
C SER A 46 11.26 -15.66 33.04
N ALA A 47 10.51 -14.79 33.73
CA ALA A 47 9.33 -14.17 33.15
C ALA A 47 9.71 -13.22 32.01
N ALA A 48 10.78 -12.43 32.16
CA ALA A 48 11.26 -11.53 31.12
C ALA A 48 11.59 -12.27 29.81
N VAL A 49 12.32 -13.40 29.87
CA VAL A 49 12.62 -14.22 28.69
C VAL A 49 11.35 -14.77 28.04
N LYS A 50 10.36 -15.19 28.83
CA LYS A 50 9.08 -15.68 28.30
C LYS A 50 8.33 -14.56 27.56
N THR A 51 8.29 -13.36 28.13
CA THR A 51 7.64 -12.19 27.52
C THR A 51 8.38 -11.73 26.27
N MET A 52 9.72 -11.74 26.24
CA MET A 52 10.50 -11.44 25.04
C MET A 52 10.21 -12.40 23.89
N ARG A 53 10.07 -13.70 24.16
CA ARG A 53 9.64 -14.67 23.13
C ARG A 53 8.21 -14.43 22.64
N GLN A 54 7.36 -13.85 23.48
CA GLN A 54 6.01 -13.44 23.06
C GLN A 54 6.10 -12.21 22.14
N VAL A 55 6.94 -11.22 22.49
CA VAL A 55 7.25 -10.06 21.64
C VAL A 55 7.69 -10.52 20.25
N GLU A 56 8.66 -11.43 20.15
CA GLU A 56 9.15 -11.93 18.86
C GLU A 56 8.05 -12.57 18.01
N ARG A 57 7.17 -13.37 18.63
CA ARG A 57 6.03 -13.99 17.95
C ARG A 57 5.04 -12.95 17.45
N THR A 58 4.66 -12.00 18.30
CA THR A 58 3.71 -10.93 17.94
C THR A 58 4.27 -10.03 16.84
N ILE A 59 5.55 -9.66 16.88
CA ILE A 59 6.19 -8.91 15.79
C ILE A 59 6.15 -9.71 14.48
N GLY A 60 6.36 -11.03 14.53
CA GLY A 60 6.29 -11.89 13.35
C GLY A 60 4.90 -11.89 12.71
N GLU A 61 3.85 -12.01 13.53
CA GLU A 61 2.44 -11.94 13.09
C GLU A 61 2.08 -10.55 12.53
N ASP A 62 2.54 -9.49 13.20
CA ASP A 62 2.36 -8.10 12.81
C ASP A 62 3.02 -7.81 11.45
N LEU A 63 4.25 -8.29 11.25
CA LEU A 63 4.98 -8.16 9.99
C LEU A 63 4.32 -8.96 8.87
N GLY A 64 3.82 -10.16 9.17
CA GLY A 64 3.06 -10.97 8.21
C GLY A 64 1.79 -10.26 7.72
N THR A 65 1.09 -9.57 8.63
CA THR A 65 -0.07 -8.74 8.31
C THR A 65 0.31 -7.56 7.41
N LEU A 66 1.40 -6.85 7.74
CA LEU A 66 1.89 -5.73 6.93
C LEU A 66 2.34 -6.18 5.53
N LEU A 67 3.07 -7.30 5.44
CA LEU A 67 3.50 -7.88 4.16
C LEU A 67 2.30 -8.26 3.29
N THR A 68 1.30 -8.89 3.90
CA THR A 68 0.03 -9.21 3.23
C THR A 68 -0.61 -7.93 2.70
N LEU A 69 -0.76 -6.89 3.52
CA LEU A 69 -1.30 -5.61 3.06
C LEU A 69 -0.52 -5.05 1.86
N MET A 70 0.81 -5.04 1.93
CA MET A 70 1.66 -4.54 0.84
C MET A 70 1.46 -5.31 -0.46
N GLN A 71 1.44 -6.65 -0.41
CA GLN A 71 1.20 -7.50 -1.58
C GLN A 71 -0.17 -7.23 -2.21
N ARG A 72 -1.21 -7.11 -1.37
CA ARG A 72 -2.57 -6.86 -1.84
C ARG A 72 -2.71 -5.49 -2.48
N LEU A 73 -2.10 -4.45 -1.90
CA LEU A 73 -2.07 -3.11 -2.49
C LEU A 73 -1.29 -3.08 -3.81
N ALA A 74 -0.15 -3.78 -3.89
CA ALA A 74 0.62 -3.89 -5.12
C ALA A 74 -0.20 -4.54 -6.25
N ALA A 75 -0.97 -5.57 -5.93
CA ALA A 75 -1.84 -6.23 -6.88
C ALA A 75 -3.03 -5.35 -7.33
N VAL A 76 -3.56 -4.50 -6.44
CA VAL A 76 -4.57 -3.49 -6.79
C VAL A 76 -4.05 -2.47 -7.80
N LEU A 77 -2.79 -2.05 -7.63
CA LEU A 77 -2.11 -1.09 -8.50
C LEU A 77 -1.67 -1.70 -9.84
N SER A 78 -1.53 -3.03 -9.92
CA SER A 78 -1.11 -3.74 -11.12
C SER A 78 -2.24 -3.79 -12.17
N ALA A 79 -1.90 -3.75 -13.46
CA ALA A 79 -2.90 -3.88 -14.53
C ALA A 79 -3.61 -5.24 -14.41
N PRO A 80 -4.95 -5.30 -14.55
CA PRO A 80 -5.66 -6.57 -14.54
C PRO A 80 -5.20 -7.40 -15.75
N ALA A 81 -5.01 -8.71 -15.55
CA ALA A 81 -4.75 -9.62 -16.67
C ALA A 81 -5.95 -9.55 -17.65
N PRO A 82 -5.72 -9.55 -18.97
CA PRO A 82 -6.74 -9.24 -19.98
C PRO A 82 -7.95 -10.20 -20.02
N ALA A 83 -7.90 -11.32 -19.28
CA ALA A 83 -8.87 -12.41 -19.36
C ALA A 83 -9.72 -12.65 -18.10
N GLN A 84 -9.55 -11.89 -17.01
CA GLN A 84 -10.32 -12.13 -15.78
C GLN A 84 -11.34 -11.04 -15.48
N PRO A 85 -12.61 -11.39 -15.17
CA PRO A 85 -13.59 -10.42 -14.71
C PRO A 85 -13.10 -9.84 -13.38
N ILE A 86 -13.02 -8.52 -13.34
CA ILE A 86 -12.60 -7.78 -12.15
C ILE A 86 -13.71 -7.92 -11.09
N PRO A 87 -13.43 -8.48 -9.90
CA PRO A 87 -14.43 -8.57 -8.84
C PRO A 87 -14.95 -7.19 -8.44
N GLU A 88 -16.24 -7.04 -8.14
CA GLU A 88 -16.84 -5.76 -7.74
C GLU A 88 -16.14 -5.13 -6.53
N GLN A 89 -15.61 -5.96 -5.62
CA GLN A 89 -14.84 -5.51 -4.46
C GLN A 89 -13.58 -4.73 -4.89
N PHE A 90 -12.95 -5.17 -5.97
CA PHE A 90 -11.76 -4.54 -6.52
C PHE A 90 -12.07 -3.19 -7.17
N VAL A 91 -13.25 -3.07 -7.77
CA VAL A 91 -13.72 -1.81 -8.37
C VAL A 91 -13.87 -0.75 -7.28
N LEU A 92 -14.57 -1.07 -6.17
CA LEU A 92 -14.73 -0.12 -5.06
C LEU A 92 -13.38 0.29 -4.46
N LEU A 93 -12.48 -0.68 -4.22
CA LEU A 93 -11.16 -0.39 -3.67
C LEU A 93 -10.34 0.55 -4.57
N ARG A 94 -10.38 0.33 -5.89
CA ARG A 94 -9.70 1.21 -6.86
C ARG A 94 -10.29 2.61 -6.90
N GLU A 95 -11.61 2.73 -6.90
CA GLU A 95 -12.28 4.03 -6.93
C GLU A 95 -11.96 4.85 -5.68
N VAL A 96 -12.00 4.22 -4.50
CA VAL A 96 -11.63 4.90 -3.25
C VAL A 96 -10.13 5.20 -3.19
N LEU A 97 -9.27 4.36 -3.78
CA LEU A 97 -7.84 4.67 -3.91
C LEU A 97 -7.60 5.90 -4.79
N VAL A 98 -8.31 6.01 -5.92
CA VAL A 98 -8.27 7.20 -6.79
C VAL A 98 -8.78 8.43 -6.04
N MET A 99 -9.83 8.29 -5.24
CA MET A 99 -10.32 9.35 -4.36
C MET A 99 -9.24 9.76 -3.34
N ALA A 100 -8.60 8.82 -2.65
CA ALA A 100 -7.52 9.13 -1.71
C ALA A 100 -6.36 9.89 -2.39
N ALA A 101 -6.01 9.53 -3.62
CA ALA A 101 -4.99 10.24 -4.41
C ALA A 101 -5.41 11.68 -4.75
N ARG A 102 -6.63 11.87 -5.26
CA ARG A 102 -7.19 13.21 -5.55
C ARG A 102 -7.24 14.10 -4.31
N GLN A 103 -7.63 13.54 -3.16
CA GLN A 103 -7.63 14.28 -1.89
C GLN A 103 -6.22 14.74 -1.51
N LYS A 104 -5.21 13.88 -1.69
CA LYS A 104 -3.81 14.22 -1.42
C LYS A 104 -3.32 15.35 -2.32
N ASP A 105 -3.72 15.36 -3.59
CA ASP A 105 -3.37 16.44 -4.51
C ASP A 105 -4.10 17.74 -4.15
N MET A 106 -5.37 17.69 -3.76
CA MET A 106 -6.11 18.86 -3.27
C MET A 106 -5.51 19.44 -1.97
N VAL A 107 -5.00 18.60 -1.07
CA VAL A 107 -4.23 19.05 0.11
C VAL A 107 -2.99 19.84 -0.33
N ARG A 108 -2.27 19.36 -1.35
CA ARG A 108 -1.06 20.03 -1.87
C ARG A 108 -1.42 21.35 -2.54
N GLU A 109 -2.47 21.38 -3.36
CA GLU A 109 -2.95 22.59 -4.02
C GLU A 109 -3.38 23.65 -3.01
N SER A 110 -4.22 23.29 -2.03
CA SER A 110 -4.67 24.23 -0.99
C SER A 110 -3.54 24.66 -0.04
N ALA A 111 -2.55 23.80 0.18
CA ALA A 111 -1.33 24.15 0.90
C ALA A 111 -0.37 25.01 0.07
N ALA A 112 -0.44 25.02 -1.26
CA ALA A 112 0.37 25.91 -2.11
C ALA A 112 -0.33 27.24 -2.40
N ALA A 113 -1.67 27.29 -2.29
CA ALA A 113 -2.48 28.46 -2.56
C ALA A 113 -2.18 29.64 -1.63
N LYS A 114 -2.39 30.86 -2.14
CA LYS A 114 -2.27 32.09 -1.34
C LYS A 114 -3.42 32.17 -0.32
N PRO A 115 -3.23 32.87 0.81
CA PRO A 115 -4.28 33.02 1.82
C PRO A 115 -5.63 33.50 1.27
N ASP A 116 -5.60 34.43 0.31
CA ASP A 116 -6.80 34.99 -0.33
C ASP A 116 -7.53 34.00 -1.25
N GLU A 117 -6.84 32.95 -1.70
CA GLU A 117 -7.38 31.90 -2.59
C GLU A 117 -8.02 30.74 -1.81
N THR A 118 -7.85 30.71 -0.47
CA THR A 118 -8.34 29.62 0.39
C THR A 118 -9.84 29.39 0.24
N ALA A 119 -10.63 30.46 0.13
CA ALA A 119 -12.09 30.37 -0.01
C ALA A 119 -12.53 29.70 -1.32
N ALA A 120 -11.69 29.73 -2.37
CA ALA A 120 -12.00 29.09 -3.65
C ALA A 120 -12.06 27.55 -3.55
N PHE A 121 -11.51 26.96 -2.48
CA PHE A 121 -11.55 25.52 -2.26
C PHE A 121 -12.85 25.03 -1.60
N GLU A 122 -13.71 25.91 -1.06
CA GLU A 122 -14.96 25.52 -0.38
C GLU A 122 -15.83 24.61 -1.27
N ALA A 123 -16.13 25.08 -2.49
CA ALA A 123 -16.99 24.33 -3.42
C ALA A 123 -16.37 22.99 -3.82
N LYS A 124 -15.06 22.97 -4.11
CA LYS A 124 -14.32 21.74 -4.44
C LYS A 124 -14.36 20.73 -3.31
N LEU A 125 -14.18 21.17 -2.06
CA LEU A 125 -14.19 20.31 -0.88
C LEU A 125 -15.58 19.72 -0.58
N LEU A 126 -16.64 20.52 -0.76
CA LEU A 126 -18.02 20.04 -0.62
C LEU A 126 -18.39 19.05 -1.71
N GLU A 127 -18.06 19.35 -2.97
CA GLU A 127 -18.26 18.43 -4.09
C GLU A 127 -17.53 17.12 -3.83
N PHE A 128 -16.26 17.18 -3.43
CA PHE A 128 -15.46 16.02 -3.11
C PHE A 128 -16.06 15.18 -1.96
N GLY A 129 -16.56 15.84 -0.90
CA GLY A 129 -17.29 15.19 0.19
C GLY A 129 -18.58 14.51 -0.26
N ASN A 130 -19.31 15.08 -1.22
CA ASN A 130 -20.52 14.47 -1.77
C ASN A 130 -20.23 13.19 -2.55
N VAL A 131 -19.06 13.10 -3.22
CA VAL A 131 -18.62 11.89 -3.93
C VAL A 131 -18.40 10.71 -2.96
N CYS A 132 -18.19 10.94 -1.66
CA CYS A 132 -18.08 9.86 -0.68
C CYS A 132 -19.40 9.09 -0.50
N GLY A 133 -20.56 9.74 -0.68
CA GLY A 133 -21.89 9.16 -0.42
C GLY A 133 -22.16 7.83 -1.13
N PRO A 134 -21.99 7.74 -2.47
CA PRO A 134 -22.14 6.50 -3.21
C PRO A 134 -21.21 5.37 -2.73
N TYR A 135 -19.98 5.69 -2.34
CA TYR A 135 -19.04 4.70 -1.82
C TYR A 135 -19.42 4.22 -0.41
N ILE A 136 -20.00 5.10 0.42
CA ILE A 136 -20.54 4.73 1.73
C ILE A 136 -21.66 3.70 1.58
N GLU A 137 -22.60 3.93 0.66
CA GLU A 137 -23.70 2.98 0.41
C GLU A 137 -23.19 1.64 -0.13
N ARG A 138 -22.24 1.66 -1.06
CA ARG A 138 -21.61 0.43 -1.56
C ARG A 138 -20.84 -0.31 -0.46
N ALA A 139 -20.08 0.40 0.38
CA ALA A 139 -19.35 -0.18 1.50
C ALA A 139 -20.27 -0.90 2.50
N LYS A 140 -21.49 -0.41 2.74
CA LYS A 140 -22.48 -1.06 3.60
C LYS A 140 -22.93 -2.44 3.08
N LEU A 141 -22.87 -2.65 1.77
CA LEU A 141 -23.26 -3.91 1.14
C LEU A 141 -22.17 -4.99 1.23
N HIS A 142 -20.94 -4.60 1.56
CA HIS A 142 -19.83 -5.54 1.70
C HIS A 142 -19.82 -6.18 3.09
N THR A 143 -20.29 -7.42 3.14
CA THR A 143 -20.23 -8.27 4.34
C THR A 143 -18.86 -8.94 4.45
N ASN A 144 -18.24 -8.96 5.63
CA ASN A 144 -16.92 -9.58 5.84
C ASN A 144 -16.89 -10.99 5.20
N PRO A 145 -15.85 -11.33 4.42
CA PRO A 145 -15.74 -12.69 3.93
C PRO A 145 -15.59 -13.62 5.13
N VAL A 146 -16.43 -14.65 5.16
CA VAL A 146 -16.33 -15.72 6.15
C VAL A 146 -14.93 -16.33 6.00
N ILE A 147 -14.11 -16.20 7.04
CA ILE A 147 -12.84 -16.92 7.14
C ILE A 147 -13.20 -18.41 7.21
N LEU A 148 -12.91 -19.16 6.14
CA LEU A 148 -13.18 -20.60 6.05
C LEU A 148 -12.30 -21.45 7.00
N ASP A 149 -11.40 -20.83 7.78
CA ASP A 149 -10.42 -21.55 8.59
C ASP A 149 -10.93 -22.15 9.90
N THR A 150 -12.21 -22.02 10.26
CA THR A 150 -12.77 -22.87 11.32
C THR A 150 -13.21 -24.21 10.76
N VAL A 151 -12.27 -25.01 10.24
CA VAL A 151 -12.46 -26.46 10.16
C VAL A 151 -12.50 -26.96 11.61
N LYS A 152 -13.70 -27.04 12.20
CA LYS A 152 -13.89 -27.88 13.40
C LYS A 152 -13.44 -29.28 13.01
N LYS A 153 -12.44 -29.83 13.73
CA LYS A 153 -12.06 -31.24 13.57
C LYS A 153 -13.34 -32.10 13.60
N PRO A 154 -13.61 -32.93 12.58
CA PRO A 154 -14.80 -33.75 12.58
C PRO A 154 -14.77 -34.68 13.79
N LYS A 155 -15.89 -34.76 14.52
CA LYS A 155 -16.10 -35.89 15.44
C LYS A 155 -16.19 -37.16 14.60
N LYS A 156 -15.56 -38.23 15.08
CA LYS A 156 -15.41 -39.49 14.37
C LYS A 156 -16.81 -40.06 14.01
N GLY A 157 -17.16 -40.03 12.72
CA GLY A 157 -18.34 -40.72 12.17
C GLY A 157 -19.44 -39.86 11.55
N GLU A 158 -19.34 -38.53 11.55
CA GLU A 158 -20.35 -37.66 10.91
C GLU A 158 -19.82 -37.02 9.60
N PRO A 159 -20.63 -36.97 8.52
CA PRO A 159 -20.28 -36.21 7.33
C PRO A 159 -20.22 -34.71 7.66
N ALA A 160 -19.25 -34.00 7.08
CA ALA A 160 -19.09 -32.56 7.27
C ALA A 160 -20.34 -31.82 6.75
N VAL A 161 -21.24 -31.43 7.65
CA VAL A 161 -22.34 -30.52 7.33
C VAL A 161 -21.78 -29.11 7.38
N VAL A 162 -21.68 -28.48 6.20
CA VAL A 162 -21.40 -27.05 6.07
C VAL A 162 -22.67 -26.31 6.53
N GLU A 163 -22.77 -25.99 7.81
CA GLU A 163 -23.78 -25.05 8.28
C GLU A 163 -23.46 -23.65 7.71
N PRO A 164 -24.45 -22.90 7.18
CA PRO A 164 -24.26 -21.51 6.83
C PRO A 164 -24.05 -20.73 8.12
N VAL A 165 -22.78 -20.52 8.50
CA VAL A 165 -22.43 -19.62 9.59
C VAL A 165 -22.92 -18.23 9.21
N ASN A 166 -23.83 -17.69 10.02
CA ASN A 166 -24.38 -16.35 9.86
C ASN A 166 -23.28 -15.35 9.51
N PRO A 167 -23.47 -14.48 8.49
CA PRO A 167 -22.47 -13.48 8.15
C PRO A 167 -22.14 -12.66 9.40
N LEU A 168 -20.84 -12.55 9.73
CA LEU A 168 -20.40 -11.59 10.74
C LEU A 168 -20.95 -10.21 10.37
N PRO A 169 -21.44 -9.42 11.34
CA PRO A 169 -21.91 -8.07 11.07
C PRO A 169 -20.82 -7.29 10.32
N PRO A 170 -21.21 -6.45 9.35
CA PRO A 170 -20.27 -5.77 8.47
C PRO A 170 -19.21 -5.08 9.31
N ALA A 171 -17.94 -5.31 8.98
CA ALA A 171 -16.90 -4.45 9.48
C ALA A 171 -17.35 -3.02 9.21
N ASN A 172 -17.20 -2.16 10.20
CA ASN A 172 -17.62 -0.77 10.16
C ASN A 172 -16.79 0.07 9.14
N LEU A 173 -16.43 -0.48 7.98
CA LEU A 173 -15.65 0.12 6.91
C LEU A 173 -16.26 1.42 6.45
N GLN A 174 -17.59 1.48 6.37
CA GLN A 174 -18.31 2.70 6.02
C GLN A 174 -18.03 3.83 7.00
N ARG A 175 -17.64 3.57 8.25
CA ARG A 175 -17.29 4.62 9.23
C ARG A 175 -16.05 5.41 8.80
N ASN A 176 -15.07 4.77 8.17
CA ASN A 176 -13.90 5.48 7.66
C ASN A 176 -14.30 6.44 6.54
N LEU A 177 -15.20 6.03 5.64
CA LEU A 177 -15.71 6.92 4.58
C LEU A 177 -16.59 8.04 5.12
N VAL A 178 -17.43 7.77 6.14
CA VAL A 178 -18.24 8.80 6.83
C VAL A 178 -17.33 9.80 7.53
N ALA A 179 -16.32 9.34 8.28
CA ALA A 179 -15.36 10.21 8.94
C ALA A 179 -14.57 11.07 7.95
N ALA A 180 -14.20 10.50 6.78
CA ALA A 180 -13.60 11.27 5.70
C ALA A 180 -14.54 12.36 5.17
N GLN A 181 -15.81 12.03 4.94
CA GLN A 181 -16.83 12.99 4.49
C GLN A 181 -17.04 14.13 5.50
N GLU A 182 -17.13 13.81 6.79
CA GLU A 182 -17.25 14.80 7.86
C GLU A 182 -16.03 15.73 7.92
N CYS A 183 -14.81 15.16 7.81
CA CYS A 183 -13.58 15.95 7.76
C CYS A 183 -13.55 16.87 6.52
N LEU A 184 -14.08 16.45 5.38
CA LEU A 184 -14.18 17.29 4.17
C LEU A 184 -15.17 18.44 4.36
N ALA A 185 -16.29 18.20 5.04
CA ALA A 185 -17.24 19.26 5.38
C ALA A 185 -16.62 20.28 6.34
N LEU A 186 -15.87 19.83 7.35
CA LEU A 186 -15.11 20.71 8.26
C LEU A 186 -14.01 21.47 7.53
N ALA A 187 -13.34 20.84 6.57
CA ALA A 187 -12.34 21.49 5.73
C ALA A 187 -12.94 22.59 4.86
N ALA A 188 -14.13 22.36 4.29
CA ALA A 188 -14.87 23.35 3.52
C ALA A 188 -15.31 24.53 4.39
N ALA A 189 -15.80 24.26 5.61
CA ALA A 189 -16.13 25.30 6.58
C ALA A 189 -14.91 26.15 6.97
N GLY A 190 -13.74 25.52 7.15
CA GLY A 190 -12.48 26.22 7.36
C GLY A 190 -12.07 27.08 6.16
N ALA A 191 -12.23 26.56 4.94
CA ALA A 191 -11.95 27.30 3.71
C ALA A 191 -12.83 28.55 3.58
N LYS A 192 -14.13 28.40 3.83
CA LYS A 192 -15.11 29.50 3.86
C LYS A 192 -14.74 30.58 4.87
N ALA A 193 -14.32 30.16 6.06
CA ALA A 193 -13.88 31.05 7.13
C ALA A 193 -12.51 31.69 6.88
N LYS A 194 -11.85 31.39 5.74
CA LYS A 194 -10.46 31.76 5.43
C LYS A 194 -9.45 31.25 6.47
N ASP A 195 -9.81 30.22 7.22
CA ASP A 195 -8.95 29.53 8.18
C ASP A 195 -8.21 28.41 7.46
N ARG A 196 -7.13 28.80 6.77
CA ARG A 196 -6.31 27.89 5.96
C ARG A 196 -5.72 26.75 6.78
N THR A 197 -5.30 27.03 8.01
CA THR A 197 -4.71 26.03 8.90
C THR A 197 -5.72 24.93 9.23
N LYS A 198 -6.94 25.30 9.68
CA LYS A 198 -7.98 24.32 9.97
C LYS A 198 -8.48 23.60 8.72
N SER A 199 -8.55 24.30 7.58
CA SER A 199 -8.93 23.65 6.32
C SER A 199 -7.94 22.54 5.96
N ILE A 200 -6.64 22.85 5.95
CA ILE A 200 -5.59 21.87 5.62
C ILE A 200 -5.54 20.73 6.64
N GLU A 201 -5.68 21.02 7.94
CA GLU A 201 -5.69 19.99 8.98
C GLU A 201 -6.82 18.98 8.75
N ASN A 202 -8.04 19.46 8.51
CA ASN A 202 -9.18 18.58 8.25
C ASN A 202 -9.06 17.85 6.91
N GLN A 203 -8.48 18.47 5.88
CA GLN A 203 -8.17 17.78 4.63
C GLN A 203 -7.17 16.63 4.82
N LYS A 204 -6.16 16.81 5.69
CA LYS A 204 -5.21 15.74 6.06
C LYS A 204 -5.89 14.60 6.80
N LYS A 205 -6.78 14.90 7.75
CA LYS A 205 -7.61 13.90 8.45
C LYS A 205 -8.51 13.14 7.48
N ALA A 206 -9.14 13.83 6.53
CA ALA A 206 -9.92 13.16 5.48
C ALA A 206 -9.05 12.19 4.66
N ALA A 207 -7.85 12.63 4.25
CA ALA A 207 -6.91 11.78 3.51
C ALA A 207 -6.45 10.57 4.33
N GLU A 208 -6.32 10.72 5.65
CA GLU A 208 -5.99 9.64 6.57
C GLU A 208 -7.10 8.59 6.64
N TRP A 209 -8.34 9.00 6.89
CA TRP A 209 -9.49 8.09 6.93
C TRP A 209 -9.71 7.34 5.60
N LEU A 210 -9.47 7.99 4.46
CA LEU A 210 -9.50 7.31 3.16
C LEU A 210 -8.42 6.23 3.04
N ARG A 211 -7.21 6.47 3.56
CA ARG A 211 -6.14 5.44 3.59
C ARG A 211 -6.52 4.28 4.51
N HIS A 212 -7.09 4.55 5.68
CA HIS A 212 -7.56 3.51 6.61
C HIS A 212 -8.61 2.62 5.95
N PHE A 213 -9.58 3.22 5.25
CA PHE A 213 -10.54 2.46 4.44
C PHE A 213 -9.83 1.56 3.43
N VAL A 214 -8.93 2.10 2.60
CA VAL A 214 -8.22 1.35 1.57
C VAL A 214 -7.45 0.18 2.17
N ALA A 215 -6.74 0.41 3.26
CA ALA A 215 -5.95 -0.62 3.90
C ALA A 215 -6.84 -1.73 4.51
N GLU A 216 -7.97 -1.35 5.11
CA GLU A 216 -8.86 -2.29 5.81
C GLU A 216 -9.60 -3.14 4.79
N TYR A 217 -10.06 -2.48 3.74
CA TYR A 217 -10.76 -3.11 2.65
C TYR A 217 -9.83 -4.06 1.89
N ALA A 218 -8.58 -3.69 1.63
CA ALA A 218 -7.58 -4.58 1.04
C ALA A 218 -7.33 -5.82 1.91
N LEU A 219 -7.13 -5.65 3.22
CA LEU A 219 -6.91 -6.78 4.14
C LEU A 219 -8.13 -7.69 4.32
N LYS A 220 -9.34 -7.17 4.18
CA LYS A 220 -10.56 -7.98 4.37
C LYS A 220 -11.02 -8.63 3.08
N PHE A 221 -11.11 -7.89 1.98
CA PHE A 221 -11.82 -8.34 0.77
C PHE A 221 -10.92 -8.74 -0.37
N TYR A 222 -9.67 -8.29 -0.39
CA TYR A 222 -8.75 -8.68 -1.45
C TYR A 222 -8.11 -10.03 -1.12
N VAL A 223 -8.82 -11.11 -1.44
CA VAL A 223 -8.22 -12.44 -1.52
C VAL A 223 -7.46 -12.46 -2.84
N ASN A 224 -6.14 -12.64 -2.80
CA ASN A 224 -5.36 -12.90 -4.01
C ASN A 224 -6.09 -14.02 -4.77
N GLN A 225 -6.65 -13.71 -5.94
CA GLN A 225 -6.88 -14.78 -6.90
C GLN A 225 -5.53 -15.48 -7.06
N PRO A 226 -5.46 -16.83 -7.03
CA PRO A 226 -4.22 -17.49 -7.32
C PRO A 226 -3.77 -16.93 -8.67
N GLY A 227 -2.70 -16.14 -8.65
CA GLY A 227 -1.98 -15.85 -9.88
C GLY A 227 -1.61 -17.19 -10.51
N PRO A 228 -1.29 -17.23 -11.81
CA PRO A 228 -0.52 -18.37 -12.32
C PRO A 228 0.57 -18.64 -11.30
N SER A 229 0.65 -19.91 -10.86
CA SER A 229 1.50 -20.40 -9.77
C SER A 229 2.75 -19.54 -9.69
N SER A 230 3.11 -19.08 -8.48
CA SER A 230 4.42 -18.48 -8.21
C SER A 230 5.42 -19.15 -9.14
N SER A 231 6.04 -18.40 -10.06
CA SER A 231 7.04 -18.99 -10.96
C SER A 231 7.89 -19.90 -10.10
N PRO A 232 8.09 -21.16 -10.52
CA PRO A 232 8.86 -22.10 -9.72
C PRO A 232 10.12 -21.38 -9.27
N ALA A 233 10.49 -21.57 -7.99
CA ALA A 233 11.71 -21.02 -7.41
C ALA A 233 12.79 -21.02 -8.48
N PRO A 234 13.49 -19.89 -8.72
CA PRO A 234 14.27 -19.68 -9.93
C PRO A 234 15.09 -20.94 -10.19
N SER A 235 14.75 -21.67 -11.25
CA SER A 235 15.58 -22.79 -11.64
C SER A 235 16.92 -22.18 -12.01
N GLU A 236 18.01 -22.74 -11.46
CA GLU A 236 19.36 -22.35 -11.87
C GLU A 236 19.57 -22.53 -13.39
N ASP A 237 18.69 -23.32 -14.02
CA ASP A 237 18.52 -23.39 -15.47
C ASP A 237 17.60 -22.27 -15.98
N PHE A 238 18.22 -21.22 -16.52
CA PHE A 238 17.53 -20.23 -17.36
C PHE A 238 16.98 -20.91 -18.62
N LYS A 239 15.67 -20.85 -18.82
CA LYS A 239 15.02 -21.20 -20.10
C LYS A 239 14.50 -19.92 -20.72
N GLU A 240 14.98 -19.60 -21.92
CA GLU A 240 14.47 -18.49 -22.71
C GLU A 240 13.01 -18.78 -23.08
N ASP A 241 12.07 -18.01 -22.53
CA ASP A 241 10.69 -17.97 -23.01
C ASP A 241 10.65 -17.09 -24.27
N GLU A 242 10.56 -17.73 -25.45
CA GLU A 242 10.51 -17.06 -26.75
C GLU A 242 9.34 -16.07 -26.86
N ASP A 243 8.27 -16.25 -26.07
CA ASP A 243 7.09 -15.38 -26.05
C ASP A 243 7.39 -13.95 -25.55
N LEU A 244 8.41 -13.76 -24.72
CA LEU A 244 8.80 -12.44 -24.20
C LEU A 244 9.43 -11.56 -25.29
N LEU A 245 10.05 -12.16 -26.31
CA LEU A 245 10.65 -11.47 -27.45
C LEU A 245 9.61 -11.00 -28.47
N MET A 246 8.42 -11.60 -28.47
CA MET A 246 7.35 -11.31 -29.41
C MET A 246 6.74 -9.91 -29.21
N LEU A 247 6.74 -9.40 -27.97
CA LEU A 247 6.28 -8.05 -27.62
C LEU A 247 7.18 -6.94 -28.20
N PHE A 248 8.44 -7.25 -28.52
CA PHE A 248 9.41 -6.32 -29.08
C PHE A 248 9.48 -6.38 -30.61
N MET A 249 8.65 -7.21 -31.26
CA MET A 249 8.62 -7.27 -32.72
C MET A 249 8.00 -6.02 -33.35
N PRO A 250 8.56 -5.50 -34.46
CA PRO A 250 8.03 -4.35 -35.16
C PRO A 250 6.58 -4.61 -35.62
N GLY A 251 5.64 -3.78 -35.17
CA GLY A 251 4.22 -3.85 -35.57
C GLY A 251 3.23 -4.23 -34.46
N MET A 252 3.69 -4.67 -33.28
CA MET A 252 2.82 -5.05 -32.15
C MET A 252 2.40 -3.88 -31.24
N VAL A 253 3.01 -2.70 -31.39
CA VAL A 253 2.69 -1.49 -30.61
C VAL A 253 1.84 -0.55 -31.47
N THR A 254 0.58 -0.35 -31.08
CA THR A 254 -0.30 0.63 -31.74
C THR A 254 -0.04 2.03 -31.18
N GLY A 255 0.39 2.94 -32.06
CA GLY A 255 0.63 4.35 -31.72
C GLY A 255 0.99 5.16 -32.96
N VAL A 256 0.49 6.40 -33.05
CA VAL A 256 0.83 7.31 -34.14
C VAL A 256 2.21 7.90 -33.86
N LYS A 257 3.15 7.71 -34.78
CA LYS A 257 4.52 8.23 -34.69
C LYS A 257 4.48 9.78 -34.62
N PRO A 258 5.18 10.42 -33.66
CA PRO A 258 5.32 11.87 -33.63
C PRO A 258 5.93 12.40 -34.95
N PRO A 259 5.58 13.63 -35.40
CA PRO A 259 6.00 14.17 -36.70
C PRO A 259 7.52 14.18 -36.90
N ASP A 260 8.28 14.42 -35.84
CA ASP A 260 9.75 14.49 -35.85
C ASP A 260 10.43 13.11 -35.81
N GLY A 261 9.65 12.04 -35.77
CA GLY A 261 10.10 10.65 -35.83
C GLY A 261 10.93 10.15 -34.64
N LYS A 262 11.16 10.99 -33.64
CA LYS A 262 11.88 10.67 -32.40
C LYS A 262 10.89 10.28 -31.31
N GLN A 263 11.14 9.15 -30.65
CA GLN A 263 10.38 8.76 -29.46
C GLN A 263 10.90 9.54 -28.25
N GLU A 264 10.03 10.03 -27.37
CA GLU A 264 10.42 10.80 -26.17
C GLU A 264 11.42 10.05 -25.27
N TRP A 265 11.36 8.71 -25.31
CA TRP A 265 12.31 7.80 -24.66
C TRP A 265 13.74 7.89 -25.22
N GLU A 266 13.94 8.19 -26.51
CA GLU A 266 15.28 8.39 -27.10
C GLU A 266 15.94 9.70 -26.64
N VAL A 267 15.14 10.68 -26.23
CA VAL A 267 15.62 11.99 -25.76
C VAL A 267 15.97 11.92 -24.28
N LEU A 268 15.13 11.26 -23.47
CA LEU A 268 15.41 10.97 -22.05
C LEU A 268 16.62 10.02 -21.89
N GLY A 269 16.66 8.93 -22.66
CA GLY A 269 17.78 7.97 -22.62
C GLY A 269 19.13 8.55 -23.02
N ARG A 270 19.16 9.60 -23.86
CA ARG A 270 20.42 10.30 -24.22
C ARG A 270 20.92 11.24 -23.13
N ARG A 271 20.04 11.93 -22.41
CA ARG A 271 20.43 12.82 -21.30
C ARG A 271 20.93 12.04 -20.09
N ASP A 272 20.24 10.95 -19.74
CA ASP A 272 20.62 10.15 -18.58
C ASP A 272 21.85 9.27 -18.85
N ARG A 273 22.05 8.77 -20.08
CA ARG A 273 23.29 8.06 -20.44
C ARG A 273 24.52 8.96 -20.36
N ALA A 274 24.43 10.23 -20.74
CA ALA A 274 25.56 11.16 -20.66
C ALA A 274 25.95 11.43 -19.19
N ALA A 275 24.96 11.63 -18.31
CA ALA A 275 25.19 11.83 -16.89
C ALA A 275 25.69 10.56 -16.17
N LEU A 276 25.19 9.39 -16.57
CA LEU A 276 25.70 8.11 -16.07
C LEU A 276 27.16 7.90 -16.50
N ASN A 277 27.51 8.15 -17.76
CA ASN A 277 28.85 7.90 -18.27
C ASN A 277 29.92 8.75 -17.55
N GLU A 278 29.57 9.98 -17.14
CA GLU A 278 30.49 10.87 -16.43
C GLU A 278 30.76 10.42 -14.99
N ASN A 279 29.75 9.91 -14.28
CA ASN A 279 29.93 9.35 -12.93
C ASN A 279 30.59 7.95 -12.98
N PHE A 280 30.18 7.09 -13.91
CA PHE A 280 30.80 5.77 -14.11
C PHE A 280 32.29 5.88 -14.47
N ALA A 281 32.67 6.87 -15.27
CA ALA A 281 34.08 7.09 -15.60
C ALA A 281 34.92 7.63 -14.43
N ARG A 282 34.32 8.10 -13.32
CA ARG A 282 35.06 8.53 -12.13
C ARG A 282 35.18 7.44 -11.07
N GLU A 283 34.17 6.59 -10.96
CA GLU A 283 34.09 5.59 -9.89
C GLU A 283 34.63 4.22 -10.26
N LEU A 284 34.89 3.94 -11.56
CA LEU A 284 35.43 2.64 -11.94
C LEU A 284 36.93 2.51 -11.63
N PRO A 285 37.35 1.51 -10.82
CA PRO A 285 38.75 1.15 -10.70
C PRO A 285 39.32 0.81 -12.08
N LEU A 286 40.56 1.21 -12.35
CA LEU A 286 41.21 1.08 -13.67
C LEU A 286 41.16 -0.35 -14.23
N GLU A 287 41.17 -1.35 -13.37
CA GLU A 287 41.21 -2.77 -13.74
C GLU A 287 39.93 -3.26 -14.43
N PHE A 288 38.78 -2.66 -14.13
CA PHE A 288 37.50 -3.07 -14.74
C PHE A 288 37.20 -2.37 -16.07
N ARG A 289 37.94 -1.31 -16.43
CA ARG A 289 37.73 -0.62 -17.71
C ARG A 289 38.17 -1.47 -18.91
N ALA A 290 39.25 -2.23 -18.77
CA ALA A 290 39.72 -3.12 -19.84
C ALA A 290 38.73 -4.26 -20.12
N ILE A 291 38.16 -4.84 -19.06
CA ILE A 291 37.18 -5.93 -19.14
C ILE A 291 35.87 -5.43 -19.77
N LEU A 292 35.36 -4.28 -19.33
CA LEU A 292 34.13 -3.71 -19.91
C LEU A 292 34.33 -3.31 -21.37
N LYS A 293 35.50 -2.77 -21.74
CA LYS A 293 35.81 -2.48 -23.13
C LYS A 293 35.78 -3.75 -24.00
N ASP A 294 36.42 -4.83 -23.54
CA ASP A 294 36.42 -6.11 -24.27
C ASP A 294 35.00 -6.72 -24.37
N TYR A 295 34.17 -6.56 -23.34
CA TYR A 295 32.78 -6.98 -23.35
C TYR A 295 31.93 -6.20 -24.36
N TYR A 296 32.02 -4.87 -24.37
CA TYR A 296 31.26 -4.04 -25.32
C TYR A 296 31.76 -4.19 -26.76
N GLU A 297 33.05 -4.41 -26.99
CA GLU A 297 33.59 -4.69 -28.34
C GLU A 297 33.14 -6.04 -28.89
N ARG A 298 32.87 -7.03 -28.02
CA ARG A 298 32.27 -8.31 -28.43
C ARG A 298 30.77 -8.20 -28.72
N LEU A 299 30.06 -7.33 -28.00
CA LEU A 299 28.62 -7.09 -28.17
C LEU A 299 28.30 -6.24 -29.41
N ALA A 300 29.28 -5.52 -29.94
CA ALA A 300 29.17 -4.69 -31.13
C ALA A 300 29.52 -5.42 -32.45
N LYS A 301 29.83 -6.72 -32.38
CA LYS A 301 29.96 -7.61 -33.54
C LYS A 301 28.69 -8.44 -33.72
#